data_AF-A0A3B5MMP2-F1
#
_entry.id   AF-A0A3B5MMP2-F1
#
_cell.length_a   1.000
_cell.length_b   1.000
_cell.length_c   1.000
_cell.angle_alpha   90.00
_cell.angle_beta   90.00
_cell.angle_gamma   90.00
#
_symmetry.space_group_name_H-M   'P 1'
#
loop_
_entity.id
_entity.type
_entity.pdbx_description
1 polymer ?
#
loop_
_entity_poly.entity_id
_entity_poly.type
_entity_poly.pdbx_seq_one_letter_code
_entity_poly.pdbx_strand_id
1 'polypeptide(L)'
;MLLDISIVSSCSFCTSGSDLVSEDGKNIKSVLCQRCGSKVLCPGMAVFAEIELFLPSMRKKSSLSNTEGSVDGDTLTAHWLVDDMFSFENVGFTKDVGKIKYLICADCEIGPIGWHCLDDKKKFYIALDRVNHE
;
A
#
# COMPACT_ATOMS: atom_id res chain seq x y z
N MET A 1 -20.10 -24.00 36.88
CA MET A 1 -18.63 -24.04 36.90
C MET A 1 -18.19 -23.73 35.48
N LEU A 2 -17.93 -22.47 35.08
CA LEU A 2 -16.76 -21.63 35.43
C LEU A 2 -15.44 -22.40 35.18
N LEU A 3 -14.74 -22.05 34.09
CA LEU A 3 -13.42 -21.35 34.03
C LEU A 3 -12.31 -22.41 33.76
N ASP A 4 -11.26 -22.28 32.95
CA ASP A 4 -10.41 -21.16 32.49
C ASP A 4 -9.56 -21.60 31.27
N ILE A 5 -9.35 -20.75 30.25
CA ILE A 5 -8.13 -19.94 29.95
C ILE A 5 -6.85 -20.77 29.74
N SER A 6 -6.33 -20.72 28.50
CA SER A 6 -4.89 -20.81 28.24
C SER A 6 -4.53 -19.95 27.04
N ILE A 7 -3.93 -18.81 27.36
CA ILE A 7 -3.26 -17.83 26.51
C ILE A 7 -1.93 -18.44 26.02
N VAL A 8 -1.67 -18.40 24.72
CA VAL A 8 -0.33 -18.49 24.09
C VAL A 8 -0.37 -17.53 22.89
N SER A 9 0.08 -16.27 22.97
CA SER A 9 1.45 -15.74 23.01
C SER A 9 2.36 -16.19 21.85
N SER A 10 2.35 -15.44 20.73
CA SER A 10 3.52 -14.79 20.08
C SER A 10 3.41 -14.66 18.54
N CYS A 11 3.59 -13.43 18.03
CA CYS A 11 3.89 -13.02 16.65
C CYS A 11 2.97 -13.45 15.48
N SER A 12 2.06 -12.54 15.12
CA SER A 12 2.02 -11.83 13.83
C SER A 12 0.77 -10.97 13.84
N PHE A 13 0.85 -9.73 13.36
CA PHE A 13 -0.31 -8.84 13.24
C PHE A 13 -1.25 -9.43 12.18
N CYS A 14 -2.12 -10.37 12.57
CA CYS A 14 -3.27 -10.75 11.77
C CYS A 14 -4.33 -9.66 11.97
N THR A 15 -4.13 -8.52 11.31
CA THR A 15 -5.23 -7.59 11.07
C THR A 15 -6.28 -8.35 10.29
N SER A 16 -7.33 -8.78 10.98
CA SER A 16 -8.51 -9.38 10.39
C SER A 16 -9.01 -8.42 9.30
N GLY A 17 -8.80 -8.76 8.02
CA GLY A 17 -9.14 -7.91 6.87
C GLY A 17 -10.64 -7.61 6.74
N SER A 18 -11.47 -8.23 7.59
CA SER A 18 -12.92 -8.09 7.66
C SER A 18 -13.40 -6.64 7.78
N ASP A 19 -12.63 -5.76 8.43
CA ASP A 19 -13.10 -4.41 8.78
C ASP A 19 -12.64 -3.35 7.76
N LEU A 20 -11.83 -3.75 6.78
CA LEU A 20 -11.29 -2.87 5.74
C LEU A 20 -11.92 -3.15 4.37
N VAL A 21 -12.49 -4.34 4.17
CA VAL A 21 -12.97 -4.83 2.87
C VAL A 21 -14.49 -5.02 2.93
N SER A 22 -15.22 -4.40 2.00
CA SER A 22 -16.67 -4.55 1.89
C SER A 22 -17.05 -5.91 1.30
N GLU A 23 -18.33 -6.24 1.31
CA GLU A 23 -18.86 -7.47 0.68
C GLU A 23 -18.47 -7.57 -0.81
N ASP A 24 -18.41 -6.43 -1.51
CA ASP A 24 -17.99 -6.33 -2.92
C ASP A 24 -16.46 -6.28 -3.10
N GLY A 25 -15.68 -6.54 -2.04
CA GLY A 25 -14.23 -6.55 -2.08
C GLY A 25 -13.57 -5.17 -2.07
N LYS A 26 -14.30 -4.09 -1.80
CA LYS A 26 -13.78 -2.72 -1.90
C LYS A 26 -13.29 -2.16 -0.58
N ASN A 27 -12.41 -1.15 -0.61
CA ASN A 27 -11.98 -0.47 0.61
C ASN A 27 -13.16 0.26 1.30
N ILE A 28 -13.48 -0.11 2.54
CA ILE A 28 -14.53 0.53 3.34
C ILE A 28 -14.07 1.91 3.83
N LYS A 29 -12.78 2.03 4.15
CA LYS A 29 -12.18 3.22 4.75
C LYS A 29 -11.41 4.05 3.74
N SER A 30 -11.20 5.32 4.06
CA SER A 30 -10.26 6.17 3.33
C SER A 30 -8.84 5.62 3.49
N VAL A 31 -8.01 5.76 2.45
CA VAL A 31 -6.59 5.36 2.51
C VAL A 31 -5.75 6.61 2.64
N LEU A 32 -4.92 6.66 3.68
CA LEU A 32 -4.14 7.85 4.04
C LEU A 32 -2.64 7.54 4.06
N CYS A 33 -1.83 8.54 3.75
CA CYS A 33 -0.40 8.47 3.97
C CYS A 33 -0.10 8.35 5.48
N GLN A 34 0.59 7.27 5.89
CA GLN A 34 0.95 7.04 7.30
C GLN A 34 1.92 8.09 7.89
N ARG A 35 2.49 8.98 7.08
CA ARG A 35 3.47 9.99 7.50
C ARG A 35 2.86 11.36 7.77
N CYS A 36 1.89 11.78 6.95
CA CYS A 36 1.32 13.13 7.02
C CYS A 36 -0.22 13.17 6.97
N GLY A 37 -0.90 12.02 6.86
CA GLY A 37 -2.35 11.96 6.78
C GLY A 37 -2.96 12.36 5.43
N SER A 38 -2.13 12.68 4.43
CA SER A 38 -2.61 12.99 3.07
C SER A 38 -3.51 11.89 2.53
N LYS A 39 -4.69 12.26 2.00
CA LYS A 39 -5.65 11.29 1.48
C LYS A 39 -5.18 10.77 0.12
N VAL A 40 -5.00 9.47 0.03
CA VAL A 40 -4.60 8.76 -1.19
C VAL A 40 -5.83 8.25 -1.94
N LEU A 41 -6.81 7.67 -1.24
CA LEU A 41 -8.06 7.17 -1.83
C LEU A 41 -9.26 7.46 -0.94
N CYS A 42 -10.40 7.74 -1.56
CA CYS A 42 -11.70 7.72 -0.91
C CYS A 42 -12.20 6.26 -0.69
N PRO A 43 -13.16 6.04 0.23
CA PRO A 43 -13.87 4.77 0.33
C PRO A 43 -14.45 4.29 -1.01
N GLY A 44 -14.41 2.99 -1.28
CA GLY A 44 -15.04 2.36 -2.44
C GLY A 44 -14.28 2.50 -3.78
N MET A 45 -13.10 3.11 -3.76
CA MET A 45 -12.31 3.45 -4.95
C MET A 45 -11.24 2.40 -5.32
N ALA A 46 -11.05 1.37 -4.50
CA ALA A 46 -10.12 0.29 -4.75
C ALA A 46 -10.67 -1.06 -4.32
N VAL A 47 -10.17 -2.13 -4.95
CA VAL A 47 -10.52 -3.52 -4.64
C VAL A 47 -9.34 -4.20 -3.95
N PHE A 48 -9.61 -5.04 -2.96
CA PHE A 48 -8.56 -5.81 -2.30
C PHE A 48 -7.91 -6.81 -3.27
N ALA A 49 -6.59 -6.89 -3.24
CA ALA A 49 -5.81 -7.79 -4.08
C ALA A 49 -4.67 -8.43 -3.29
N GLU A 50 -4.56 -9.75 -3.39
CA GLU A 50 -3.43 -10.53 -2.88
C GLU A 50 -2.47 -10.85 -4.02
N ILE A 51 -1.31 -10.19 -4.02
CA ILE A 51 -0.24 -10.37 -5.00
C ILE A 51 1.10 -10.02 -4.36
N GLU A 52 2.13 -10.82 -4.62
CA GLU A 52 3.49 -10.56 -4.15
C GLU A 52 4.14 -9.44 -4.97
N LEU A 53 4.43 -8.31 -4.33
CA LEU A 53 5.12 -7.18 -4.93
C LEU A 53 6.26 -6.72 -4.03
N PHE A 54 7.46 -6.63 -4.60
CA PHE A 54 8.60 -6.05 -3.90
C PHE A 54 8.51 -4.52 -3.91
N LEU A 55 8.49 -3.93 -2.71
CA LEU A 55 8.56 -2.50 -2.51
C LEU A 55 9.82 -2.14 -1.71
N PRO A 56 10.69 -1.27 -2.27
CA PRO A 56 11.80 -0.70 -1.52
C PRO A 56 11.37 -0.07 -0.18
N SER A 57 12.29 -0.03 0.79
CA SER A 57 12.08 0.64 2.07
C SER A 57 11.68 2.10 1.86
N MET A 58 10.68 2.56 2.63
CA MET A 58 10.14 3.91 2.50
C MET A 58 11.21 4.97 2.76
N ARG A 59 11.36 5.90 1.81
CA ARG A 59 12.31 7.00 1.83
C ARG A 59 11.76 8.21 1.07
N LYS A 60 12.45 9.34 1.13
CA LYS A 60 12.11 10.51 0.32
C LYS A 60 12.37 10.22 -1.16
N LYS A 61 11.55 10.80 -2.04
CA LYS A 61 11.63 10.65 -3.50
C LYS A 61 13.03 10.81 -4.09
N SER A 62 13.80 11.79 -3.62
CA SER A 62 15.17 12.07 -4.11
C SER A 62 16.16 10.91 -3.90
N SER A 63 15.86 9.99 -2.98
CA SER A 63 16.69 8.83 -2.66
C SER A 63 16.25 7.54 -3.39
N LEU A 64 15.17 7.58 -4.21
CA LEU A 64 14.67 6.40 -4.92
C LEU A 64 15.40 6.12 -6.24
N SER A 65 16.09 7.11 -6.83
CA SER A 65 16.68 7.00 -8.17
C SER A 65 18.13 6.49 -8.22
N ASN A 66 18.78 6.26 -7.08
CA ASN A 66 20.17 5.81 -7.01
C ASN A 66 20.24 4.50 -6.23
N THR A 67 20.24 3.35 -6.91
CA THR A 67 20.65 2.11 -6.24
C THR A 67 21.28 1.13 -7.22
N GLU A 68 22.59 1.26 -7.43
CA GLU A 68 23.44 0.16 -7.89
C GLU A 68 23.92 -0.62 -6.64
N GLY A 69 23.06 -1.49 -6.11
CA GLY A 69 23.29 -2.28 -4.89
C GLY A 69 22.03 -3.08 -4.50
N SER A 70 22.11 -3.92 -3.47
CA SER A 70 20.93 -4.60 -2.92
C SER A 70 19.96 -3.55 -2.37
N VAL A 71 18.82 -3.38 -3.03
CA VAL A 71 17.79 -2.44 -2.59
C VAL A 71 17.13 -3.02 -1.35
N ASP A 72 17.30 -2.36 -0.20
CA ASP A 72 16.55 -2.70 1.01
C ASP A 72 15.04 -2.48 0.79
N GLY A 73 14.22 -3.41 1.25
CA GLY A 73 12.77 -3.41 1.04
C GLY A 73 12.10 -4.71 1.44
N ASP A 74 10.77 -4.75 1.22
CA ASP A 74 9.90 -5.83 1.64
C ASP A 74 9.15 -6.42 0.44
N THR A 75 8.88 -7.72 0.48
CA THR A 75 7.87 -8.33 -0.41
C THR A 75 6.54 -8.30 0.32
N LEU A 76 5.60 -7.51 -0.17
CA LEU A 76 4.28 -7.32 0.43
C LEU A 76 3.26 -8.11 -0.38
N THR A 77 2.18 -8.57 0.27
CA THR A 77 1.18 -9.43 -0.35
C THR A 77 -0.19 -8.78 -0.44
N ALA A 78 -0.55 -7.92 0.51
CA ALA A 78 -1.86 -7.30 0.60
C ALA A 78 -1.88 -5.87 0.01
N HIS A 79 -2.74 -5.65 -0.99
CA HIS A 79 -2.80 -4.39 -1.72
C HIS A 79 -4.24 -3.93 -1.98
N TRP A 80 -4.39 -2.61 -2.15
CA TRP A 80 -5.51 -2.01 -2.84
C TRP A 80 -5.17 -1.88 -4.32
N LEU A 81 -5.92 -2.60 -5.15
CA LEU A 81 -5.89 -2.45 -6.60
C LEU A 81 -6.82 -1.32 -7.02
N VAL A 82 -6.24 -0.34 -7.71
CA VAL A 82 -6.93 0.77 -8.35
C VAL A 82 -6.78 0.60 -9.85
N ASP A 83 -7.89 0.72 -10.60
CA ASP A 83 -7.93 0.48 -12.04
C ASP A 83 -7.85 1.74 -12.91
N ASP A 84 -8.04 2.91 -12.29
CA ASP A 84 -7.97 4.22 -12.92
C ASP A 84 -7.16 5.21 -12.07
N MET A 85 -6.19 5.89 -12.69
CA MET A 85 -5.36 6.90 -12.03
C MET A 85 -6.17 8.09 -11.52
N PHE A 86 -7.33 8.37 -12.11
CA PHE A 86 -8.22 9.45 -11.67
C PHE A 86 -8.97 9.12 -10.37
N SER A 87 -8.90 7.88 -9.89
CA SER A 87 -9.46 7.48 -8.60
C SER A 87 -8.63 7.93 -7.40
N PHE A 88 -7.37 8.35 -7.62
CA PHE A 88 -6.50 8.85 -6.57
C PHE A 88 -6.81 10.30 -6.22
N GLU A 89 -6.79 10.62 -4.93
CA GLU A 89 -6.93 11.99 -4.42
C GLU A 89 -5.59 12.72 -4.46
N ASN A 90 -4.57 12.22 -3.73
CA ASN A 90 -3.25 12.84 -3.65
C ASN A 90 -2.13 11.79 -3.76
N VAL A 91 -1.74 11.45 -4.99
CA VAL A 91 -0.64 10.50 -5.24
C VAL A 91 0.40 11.08 -6.19
N GLY A 92 1.67 10.80 -5.90
CA GLY A 92 2.80 11.11 -6.77
C GLY A 92 3.36 9.85 -7.42
N PHE A 93 4.00 10.01 -8.58
CA PHE A 93 4.73 8.95 -9.26
C PHE A 93 6.23 9.25 -9.28
N THR A 94 7.05 8.22 -9.14
CA THR A 94 8.50 8.32 -9.33
C THR A 94 8.89 8.34 -10.80
N LYS A 95 10.18 8.56 -11.06
CA LYS A 95 10.80 8.14 -12.33
C LYS A 95 10.75 6.62 -12.45
N ASP A 96 10.87 6.15 -13.67
CA ASP A 96 10.79 4.73 -14.00
C ASP A 96 12.05 4.02 -13.52
N VAL A 97 11.87 2.85 -12.91
CA VAL A 97 12.95 1.91 -12.58
C VAL A 97 12.69 0.65 -13.39
N GLY A 98 13.34 0.54 -14.54
CA GLY A 98 12.98 -0.47 -15.55
C GLY A 98 11.56 -0.24 -16.05
N LYS A 99 10.67 -1.21 -15.81
CA LYS A 99 9.24 -1.13 -16.17
C LYS A 99 8.31 -0.74 -15.02
N ILE A 100 8.88 -0.32 -13.89
CA ILE A 100 8.12 -0.05 -12.66
C ILE A 100 8.10 1.45 -12.41
N LYS A 101 6.91 1.98 -12.11
CA LYS A 101 6.73 3.26 -11.44
C LYS A 101 6.29 3.01 -10.01
N TYR A 102 6.98 3.61 -9.04
CA TYR A 102 6.53 3.60 -7.67
C TYR A 102 5.57 4.77 -7.41
N LEU A 103 4.59 4.52 -6.55
CA LEU A 103 3.66 5.53 -6.06
C LEU A 103 4.16 6.04 -4.71
N ILE A 104 4.08 7.35 -4.50
CA ILE A 104 4.51 8.06 -3.29
C ILE A 104 3.38 8.98 -2.82
N CYS A 105 3.44 9.45 -1.58
CA CYS A 105 2.57 10.52 -1.13
C CYS A 105 2.86 11.81 -1.93
N ALA A 106 1.83 12.49 -2.44
CA ALA A 106 2.01 13.74 -3.18
C ALA A 106 2.48 14.90 -2.29
N ASP A 107 2.06 14.92 -1.02
CA ASP A 107 2.30 16.07 -0.14
C ASP A 107 3.67 16.02 0.55
N CYS A 108 4.05 14.87 1.10
CA CYS A 108 5.31 14.73 1.83
C CYS A 108 6.43 14.04 1.02
N GLU A 109 6.11 13.55 -0.18
CA GLU A 109 7.02 12.85 -1.09
C GLU A 109 7.74 11.63 -0.48
N ILE A 110 7.17 11.04 0.57
CA ILE A 110 7.66 9.79 1.17
C ILE A 110 6.95 8.61 0.50
N GLY A 111 7.74 7.59 0.14
CA GLY A 111 7.25 6.31 -0.35
C GLY A 111 8.41 5.34 -0.62
N PRO A 112 8.18 4.19 -1.28
CA PRO A 112 6.97 3.85 -1.99
C PRO A 112 5.83 3.45 -1.05
N ILE A 113 4.64 3.96 -1.35
CA ILE A 113 3.36 3.49 -0.80
C ILE A 113 2.64 2.55 -1.77
N GLY A 114 3.10 2.49 -3.02
CA GLY A 114 2.51 1.65 -4.04
C GLY A 114 3.41 1.37 -5.24
N TRP A 115 2.88 0.59 -6.16
CA TRP A 115 3.58 0.00 -7.29
C TRP A 115 2.71 0.01 -8.54
N HIS A 116 3.32 0.24 -9.70
CA HIS A 116 2.67 0.20 -11.00
C HIS A 116 3.61 -0.36 -12.08
N CYS A 117 3.09 -1.28 -12.90
CA CYS A 117 3.78 -1.80 -14.07
C CYS A 117 3.44 -0.96 -15.31
N LEU A 118 4.43 -0.51 -16.05
CA LEU A 118 4.21 0.21 -17.31
C LEU A 118 3.60 -0.67 -18.42
N ASP A 119 3.73 -2.01 -18.31
CA ASP A 119 3.09 -2.94 -19.24
C ASP A 119 1.56 -3.05 -18.99
N ASP A 120 1.08 -2.74 -17.78
CA ASP A 120 -0.34 -2.76 -17.42
C ASP A 120 -0.79 -1.37 -16.93
N LYS A 121 -1.22 -0.53 -17.89
CA LYS A 121 -1.61 0.86 -17.67
C LYS A 121 -2.81 1.05 -16.74
N LYS A 122 -3.52 -0.02 -16.39
CA LYS A 122 -4.76 0.01 -15.62
C LYS A 122 -4.61 -0.67 -14.26
N LYS A 123 -3.40 -0.98 -13.78
CA LYS A 123 -3.24 -1.58 -12.46
C LYS A 123 -2.23 -0.82 -11.62
N PHE A 124 -2.76 -0.21 -10.57
CA PHE A 124 -2.00 0.51 -9.57
C PHE A 124 -2.26 -0.16 -8.22
N TYR A 125 -1.20 -0.52 -7.51
CA TYR A 125 -1.29 -1.25 -6.26
C TYR A 125 -0.82 -0.34 -5.12
N ILE A 126 -1.65 -0.11 -4.11
CA ILE A 126 -1.26 0.57 -2.86
C ILE A 126 -1.10 -0.49 -1.78
N ALA A 127 0.09 -0.60 -1.20
CA ALA A 127 0.37 -1.63 -0.20
C ALA A 127 -0.26 -1.25 1.15
N LEU A 128 -1.05 -2.17 1.72
CA LEU A 128 -1.77 -1.91 2.98
C LEU A 128 -0.81 -1.55 4.12
N ASP A 129 0.33 -2.23 4.22
CA ASP A 129 1.36 -2.01 5.25
C ASP A 129 2.06 -0.65 5.14
N ARG A 130 1.86 0.06 4.02
CA ARG A 130 2.53 1.35 3.75
C ARG A 130 1.59 2.56 3.92
N VAL A 131 0.34 2.35 4.34
CA VAL A 131 -0.70 3.37 4.49
C VAL A 131 -1.52 3.17 5.77
N ASN A 132 -2.29 4.18 6.16
CA ASN A 132 -3.27 4.11 7.24
C ASN A 132 -4.69 4.08 6.66
N HIS A 133 -5.67 3.63 7.47
CA HIS A 133 -7.07 3.54 7.09
C HIS A 133 -7.97 4.22 8.13
N GLU A 134 -8.80 5.16 7.68
CA GLU A 134 -9.74 5.92 8.53
C GLU A 134 -11.16 5.92 7.94
#